data_AF-A0A7G8FHH1-F1
#
_entry.id   AF-A0A7G8FHH1-F1
#
_cell.length_a   1.000
_cell.length_b   1.000
_cell.length_c   1.000
_cell.angle_alpha   90.00
_cell.angle_beta   90.00
_cell.angle_gamma   90.00
#
_symmetry.space_group_name_H-M   'P 1'
#
loop_
_entity.id
_entity.type
_entity.pdbx_description
1 polymer ?
#
loop_
_entity_poly.entity_id
_entity_poly.type
_entity_poly.pdbx_seq_one_letter_code
_entity_poly.pdbx_strand_id
1 'polypeptide(L)'
;MTQLHDLRLRLLVQQESERIAESQPTDLDLSVVQARCLCWLALLAESHEDQASDAERRGDTEQAMGWFADSMRLRDVIGVVSSIEIPLPDTAGEDGPQAEEDLGPQAA
;
A
#
# COMPACT_ATOMS: atom_id res chain seq x y z
N MET A 1 -3.20 -23.85 -4.10
CA MET A 1 -4.16 -22.99 -4.84
C MET A 1 -4.00 -21.52 -4.43
N THR A 2 -4.04 -21.18 -3.15
CA THR A 2 -3.83 -19.82 -2.60
C THR A 2 -2.49 -19.17 -2.98
N GLN A 3 -1.38 -19.91 -2.95
CA GLN A 3 -0.05 -19.37 -3.31
C GLN A 3 0.07 -18.85 -4.75
N LEU A 4 -0.64 -19.47 -5.70
CA LEU A 4 -0.59 -19.06 -7.11
C LEU A 4 -1.44 -17.80 -7.34
N HIS A 5 -2.58 -17.69 -6.65
CA HIS A 5 -3.39 -16.48 -6.65
C HIS A 5 -2.67 -15.30 -5.99
N ASP A 6 -1.97 -15.55 -4.89
CA ASP A 6 -1.15 -14.55 -4.19
C ASP A 6 0.03 -14.06 -5.06
N LEU A 7 0.80 -14.97 -5.67
CA LEU A 7 1.85 -14.61 -6.61
C LEU A 7 1.32 -13.79 -7.80
N ARG A 8 0.18 -14.20 -8.36
CA ARG A 8 -0.46 -13.47 -9.46
C ARG A 8 -0.88 -12.05 -9.04
N LEU A 9 -1.42 -11.90 -7.84
CA LEU A 9 -1.82 -10.59 -7.31
C LEU A 9 -0.59 -9.69 -7.11
N ARG A 10 0.49 -10.21 -6.50
CA ARG A 10 1.74 -9.47 -6.34
C ARG A 10 2.31 -9.00 -7.66
N LEU A 11 2.37 -9.87 -8.67
CA LEU A 11 2.85 -9.51 -10.01
C LEU A 11 1.98 -8.44 -10.68
N LEU A 12 0.65 -8.52 -10.54
CA LEU A 12 -0.25 -7.49 -11.07
C LEU A 12 -0.04 -6.15 -10.38
N VAL A 13 0.08 -6.12 -9.06
CA VAL A 13 0.33 -4.87 -8.32
C VAL A 13 1.70 -4.30 -8.69
N GLN A 14 2.73 -5.14 -8.84
CA GLN A 14 4.05 -4.70 -9.25
C GLN A 14 4.02 -4.09 -10.65
N GLN A 15 3.43 -4.77 -11.63
CA GLN A 15 3.31 -4.27 -13.00
C GLN A 15 2.51 -2.95 -13.08
N GLU A 16 1.40 -2.83 -12.34
CA GLU A 16 0.62 -1.60 -12.30
C GLU A 16 1.37 -0.47 -11.58
N SER A 17 2.12 -0.77 -10.52
CA SER A 17 2.98 0.20 -9.83
C SER A 17 4.06 0.75 -10.77
N GLU A 18 4.73 -0.13 -11.53
CA GLU A 18 5.71 0.25 -12.55
C GLU A 18 5.07 1.16 -13.62
N ARG A 19 3.88 0.79 -14.12
CA ARG A 19 3.15 1.61 -15.10
C ARG A 19 2.75 2.99 -14.54
N ILE A 20 2.34 3.07 -13.28
CA ILE A 20 1.98 4.34 -12.63
C ILE A 20 3.23 5.20 -12.43
N ALA A 21 4.33 4.61 -11.97
CA ALA A 21 5.60 5.30 -11.81
C ALA A 21 6.11 5.89 -13.14
N GLU A 22 5.96 5.16 -14.25
CA GLU A 22 6.34 5.64 -15.58
C GLU A 22 5.41 6.73 -16.14
N SER A 23 4.12 6.69 -15.81
CA SER A 23 3.11 7.58 -16.41
C SER A 23 2.81 8.84 -15.62
N GLN A 24 2.97 8.83 -14.29
CA GLN A 24 2.64 9.93 -13.37
C GLN A 24 3.60 10.01 -12.18
N PRO A 25 4.93 10.13 -12.40
CA PRO A 25 5.93 10.05 -11.33
C PRO A 25 5.83 11.15 -10.26
N THR A 26 5.27 12.32 -10.61
CA THR A 26 5.26 13.51 -9.75
C THR A 26 3.98 13.71 -8.95
N ASP A 27 2.87 13.03 -9.29
CA ASP A 27 1.55 13.33 -8.73
C ASP A 27 1.00 12.24 -7.78
N LEU A 28 1.60 11.05 -7.74
CA LEU A 28 1.10 9.95 -6.90
C LEU A 28 2.20 9.20 -6.14
N ASP A 29 2.32 9.53 -4.85
CA ASP A 29 3.15 8.77 -3.92
C ASP A 29 2.51 7.40 -3.63
N LEU A 30 3.08 6.35 -4.21
CA LEU A 30 2.60 4.97 -4.08
C LEU A 30 2.66 4.48 -2.61
N SER A 31 3.60 4.99 -1.80
CA SER A 31 3.68 4.65 -0.38
C SER A 31 2.46 5.16 0.40
N VAL A 32 2.00 6.37 0.07
CA VAL A 32 0.79 6.96 0.65
C VAL A 32 -0.46 6.19 0.20
N VAL A 33 -0.50 5.74 -1.05
CA VAL A 33 -1.60 4.91 -1.56
C VAL A 33 -1.67 3.59 -0.81
N GLN A 34 -0.54 2.89 -0.64
CA GLN A 34 -0.48 1.64 0.11
C GLN A 34 -0.90 1.83 1.56
N ALA A 35 -0.40 2.86 2.24
CA ALA A 35 -0.80 3.17 3.61
C ALA A 35 -2.32 3.38 3.72
N ARG A 36 -2.93 4.13 2.80
CA ARG A 36 -4.39 4.33 2.77
C ARG A 36 -5.14 3.03 2.51
N CYS A 37 -4.67 2.19 1.58
CA CYS A 37 -5.27 0.88 1.32
C CYS A 37 -5.25 0.00 2.57
N LEU A 38 -4.11 -0.05 3.28
CA LEU A 38 -3.98 -0.80 4.53
C LEU A 38 -4.94 -0.29 5.60
N CYS A 39 -5.09 1.03 5.76
CA CYS A 39 -6.06 1.62 6.69
C CYS A 39 -7.50 1.18 6.36
N TRP A 40 -7.91 1.26 5.10
CA TRP A 40 -9.26 0.87 4.71
C TRP A 40 -9.52 -0.63 4.88
N LEU A 41 -8.54 -1.48 4.56
CA LEU A 41 -8.64 -2.92 4.76
C LEU A 41 -8.76 -3.27 6.25
N ALA A 42 -8.02 -2.59 7.12
CA ALA A 42 -8.11 -2.79 8.57
C ALA A 42 -9.50 -2.41 9.10
N LEU A 43 -10.02 -1.23 8.73
CA LEU A 43 -11.37 -0.79 9.11
C LEU A 43 -12.45 -1.78 8.64
N LEU A 44 -12.29 -2.34 7.43
CA LEU A 44 -13.23 -3.31 6.90
C LEU A 44 -13.17 -4.63 7.70
N ALA A 45 -11.97 -5.13 8.03
CA ALA A 45 -11.80 -6.34 8.84
C ALA A 45 -12.41 -6.17 10.23
N GLU A 46 -12.16 -5.04 10.90
CA GLU A 46 -12.77 -4.68 12.18
C GLU A 46 -14.31 -4.66 12.09
N SER A 47 -14.86 -4.04 11.06
CA SER A 47 -16.32 -4.03 10.86
C SER A 47 -16.90 -5.44 10.69
N HIS A 48 -16.20 -6.38 10.05
CA HIS A 48 -16.67 -7.76 9.92
C HIS A 48 -16.60 -8.50 11.26
N GLU A 49 -15.60 -8.22 12.10
CA GLU A 49 -15.54 -8.75 13.48
C GLU A 49 -16.67 -8.23 14.36
N ASP A 50 -17.04 -6.96 14.22
CA ASP A 50 -18.20 -6.39 14.91
C ASP A 50 -19.50 -7.08 14.46
N GLN A 51 -19.67 -7.31 13.15
CA GLN A 51 -20.82 -8.06 12.63
C GLN A 51 -20.86 -9.51 13.11
N ALA A 52 -19.71 -10.18 13.17
CA ALA A 52 -19.61 -11.53 13.71
C ALA A 52 -20.05 -11.57 15.19
N SER A 53 -19.59 -10.61 15.99
CA SER A 53 -19.93 -10.48 17.41
C SER A 53 -21.41 -10.14 17.62
N ASP A 54 -22.00 -9.31 16.76
CA ASP A 54 -23.44 -9.00 16.78
C ASP A 54 -24.28 -10.25 16.43
N ALA A 55 -23.87 -11.03 15.44
CA ALA A 55 -24.55 -12.27 15.05
C ALA A 55 -24.46 -13.33 16.14
N GLU A 56 -23.27 -13.48 16.76
CA GLU A 56 -23.06 -14.39 17.90
C GLU A 56 -23.98 -14.03 19.08
N ARG A 57 -24.09 -12.73 19.42
CA ARG A 57 -25.00 -12.25 20.47
C ARG A 57 -26.47 -12.55 20.19
N ARG A 58 -26.87 -12.69 18.92
CA ARG A 58 -28.22 -13.08 18.49
C ARG A 58 -28.41 -14.61 18.43
N GLY A 59 -27.36 -15.39 18.67
CA GLY A 59 -27.36 -16.85 18.57
C GLY A 59 -27.28 -17.37 17.13
N ASP A 60 -26.99 -16.50 16.16
CA ASP A 60 -26.86 -16.88 14.74
C ASP A 60 -25.41 -17.28 14.45
N THR A 61 -25.08 -18.54 14.78
CA THR A 61 -23.73 -19.07 14.66
C THR A 61 -23.26 -19.17 13.21
N GLU A 62 -24.16 -19.44 12.27
CA GLU A 62 -23.83 -19.54 10.84
C GLU A 62 -23.38 -18.19 10.29
N GLN A 63 -24.16 -17.12 10.55
CA GLN A 63 -23.76 -15.78 10.14
C GLN A 63 -22.50 -15.31 10.87
N ALA A 64 -22.37 -15.58 12.16
CA ALA A 64 -21.17 -15.21 12.93
C ALA A 64 -19.90 -15.83 12.32
N MET A 65 -19.96 -17.12 11.96
CA MET A 65 -18.84 -17.80 11.29
C MET A 65 -18.55 -17.25 9.89
N GLY A 66 -19.59 -16.87 9.13
CA GLY A 66 -19.43 -16.24 7.83
C GLY A 66 -18.66 -14.91 7.92
N TRP A 67 -19.11 -14.01 8.79
CA TRP A 67 -18.46 -12.72 9.04
C TRP A 67 -17.04 -12.88 9.57
N PHE A 68 -16.81 -13.82 10.49
CA PHE A 68 -15.47 -14.10 11.01
C PHE A 68 -14.53 -14.60 9.90
N ALA A 69 -15.00 -15.50 9.04
CA ALA A 69 -14.22 -16.00 7.90
C ALA A 69 -13.85 -14.87 6.93
N ASP A 70 -14.75 -13.91 6.70
CA ASP A 70 -14.48 -12.73 5.88
C ASP A 70 -13.45 -11.80 6.53
N SER A 71 -13.52 -11.54 7.84
CA SER A 71 -12.46 -10.78 8.53
C SER A 71 -11.09 -11.46 8.39
N MET A 72 -11.03 -12.79 8.60
CA MET A 72 -9.77 -13.54 8.45
C MET A 72 -9.22 -13.44 7.03
N ARG A 73 -10.08 -13.52 6.00
CA ARG A 73 -9.68 -13.29 4.60
C ARG A 73 -9.11 -11.88 4.39
N LEU A 74 -9.72 -10.86 4.98
CA LEU A 74 -9.22 -9.48 4.89
C LEU A 74 -7.86 -9.32 5.59
N ARG A 75 -7.66 -9.98 6.74
CA ARG A 75 -6.37 -10.01 7.45
C ARG A 75 -5.27 -10.66 6.60
N ASP A 76 -5.58 -11.72 5.86
CA ASP A 76 -4.64 -12.31 4.90
C ASP A 76 -4.27 -11.32 3.78
N VAL A 77 -5.26 -10.61 3.23
CA VAL A 77 -5.04 -9.58 2.19
C VAL A 77 -4.19 -8.41 2.73
N ILE A 78 -4.41 -7.98 3.97
CA ILE A 78 -3.56 -6.98 4.64
C ILE A 78 -2.10 -7.45 4.66
N GLY A 79 -1.87 -8.73 4.99
CA GLY A 79 -0.54 -9.33 4.95
C GLY A 79 0.10 -9.28 3.56
N VAL A 80 -0.67 -9.60 2.52
CA VAL A 80 -0.20 -9.51 1.13
C VAL A 80 0.15 -8.07 0.76
N VAL A 81 -0.75 -7.11 0.97
CA VAL A 81 -0.54 -5.70 0.61
C VAL A 81 0.64 -5.10 1.38
N SER A 82 0.81 -5.46 2.65
CA SER A 82 1.94 -5.01 3.47
C SER A 82 3.29 -5.56 2.99
N SER A 83 3.29 -6.73 2.34
CA SER A 83 4.51 -7.37 1.81
C SER A 83 4.98 -6.81 0.47
N ILE A 84 4.22 -5.89 -0.13
CA ILE A 84 4.56 -5.28 -1.42
C ILE A 84 5.59 -4.20 -1.17
N GLU A 85 6.80 -4.39 -1.70
CA GLU A 85 7.86 -3.38 -1.67
C GLU A 85 7.53 -2.27 -2.70
N ILE A 86 7.47 -1.03 -2.22
CA ILE A 86 7.28 0.14 -3.09
C ILE A 86 8.62 0.79 -3.31
N PRO A 87 9.09 0.92 -4.57
CA PRO A 87 10.29 1.66 -4.88
C PRO A 87 10.15 3.08 -4.34
N LEU A 88 11.12 3.51 -3.51
CA LEU A 88 11.19 4.90 -3.12
C LEU A 88 11.36 5.74 -4.40
N PRO A 89 10.64 6.87 -4.54
CA PRO A 89 10.92 7.77 -5.64
C PRO A 89 12.38 8.18 -5.54
N ASP A 90 13.15 7.98 -6.61
CA ASP A 90 14.51 8.50 -6.68
C ASP A 90 14.43 9.98 -6.31
N THR A 91 15.11 10.37 -5.23
CA THR A 91 15.39 11.78 -4.94
C THR A 91 16.37 12.27 -6.00
N ALA A 92 15.93 12.34 -7.24
CA ALA A 92 16.67 12.87 -8.35
C ALA A 92 16.73 14.40 -8.18
N GLY A 93 17.76 14.89 -7.49
CA GLY A 93 18.25 16.24 -7.71
C GLY A 93 18.54 17.15 -6.51
N GLU A 94 19.09 16.68 -5.39
CA GLU A 94 19.69 17.59 -4.38
C GLU A 94 21.22 17.46 -4.23
N ASP A 95 21.90 16.74 -5.12
CA ASP A 95 23.37 16.79 -5.25
C ASP A 95 23.76 17.29 -6.65
N GLY A 96 23.39 18.53 -6.96
CA GLY A 96 24.00 19.30 -8.04
C GLY A 96 25.31 19.94 -7.54
N PRO A 97 26.43 19.90 -8.29
CA PRO A 97 27.68 20.46 -7.83
C PRO A 97 27.51 21.96 -7.56
N GLN A 98 27.81 22.36 -6.33
CA GLN A 98 27.85 23.74 -5.88
C GLN A 98 28.71 24.54 -6.87
N ALA A 99 28.07 25.43 -7.63
CA ALA A 99 28.80 26.31 -8.55
C ALA A 99 29.78 27.13 -7.72
N GLU A 100 31.07 26.86 -7.90
CA GLU A 100 32.15 27.68 -7.36
C GLU A 100 31.97 29.09 -7.94
N GLU A 101 31.61 30.05 -7.07
CA GLU A 101 31.64 31.46 -7.41
C GLU A 101 33.08 31.85 -7.74
N ASP A 102 33.37 31.91 -9.05
CA ASP A 102 34.58 32.49 -9.62
C ASP A 102 34.67 33.97 -9.22
N LEU A 103 35.36 34.23 -8.09
CA LEU A 103 35.80 35.56 -7.68
C LEU A 103 36.94 36.02 -8.63
N GLY A 104 36.55 36.46 -9.82
CA GLY A 104 37.42 37.20 -10.72
C GLY A 104 37.77 38.59 -10.16
N PRO A 105 39.01 39.08 -10.34
CA PRO A 105 39.48 40.31 -9.69
C PRO A 105 38.95 41.55 -10.42
N GLN A 106 38.16 42.38 -9.75
CA GLN A 106 37.84 43.71 -10.26
C GLN A 106 38.93 44.70 -9.83
N ALA A 107 39.80 45.01 -10.78
CA ALA A 107 40.65 46.20 -10.79
C ALA A 107 39.95 47.31 -11.59
N ALA A 108 39.71 48.47 -10.97
CA ALA A 108 39.81 49.82 -11.54
C ALA A 108 39.42 50.86 -10.47
#